data_AF-D7JDA9-F1
#
_entry.id   AF-D7JDA9-F1
#
_cell.length_a   1.000
_cell.length_b   1.000
_cell.length_c   1.000
_cell.angle_alpha   90.00
_cell.angle_beta   90.00
_cell.angle_gamma   90.00
#
_symmetry.space_group_name_H-M   'P 1'
#
loop_
_entity.id
_entity.type
_entity.pdbx_description
1 polymer ?
#
loop_
_entity_poly.entity_id
_entity_poly.type
_entity_poly.pdbx_seq_one_letter_code
_entity_poly.pdbx_strand_id
1 'polypeptide(L)'
;MKNYKKLFLFTTCLLVGFLVMTCKSSDSQEIEKPAKDLGEGANCYIIPEEGKYSFVPLHVSGKPIENVRKVDWIWSTKVNESNEQKLLTNVSYENGRVCLTATGEKGNIVIAAFDENGKIVWVWHIWCTDTPKTMKYENGAVFMDRYLGAVSAEQADGKATWGLVWQWGRITPFFAGYDDTEWDVANAFTEARKWTILNPKYNLEWKFDAHSVSIEEAIAQPTVFFYDKKTCDWHNNIDLKLWGSVKTDYDPSPAGYHIPQTSQWEELKNLVPKKDLSGATYTFGNNEAWWAASGGGREFDSGCNIIGEGDIFVWSSTAEYVTDPFAGMKDFPVAYRLIYQLKSNFLYLKAMGNRSFAHTIRCVAD
;
A
#
# COMPACT_ATOMS: atom_id res chain seq x y z
N MET A 1 -6.13 -82.66 72.05
CA MET A 1 -6.86 -82.27 73.28
C MET A 1 -7.49 -80.90 73.05
N LYS A 2 -8.80 -80.77 73.35
CA LYS A 2 -9.57 -79.59 73.82
C LYS A 2 -8.79 -78.25 73.89
N ASN A 3 -9.27 -77.04 73.56
CA ASN A 3 -10.63 -76.50 73.45
C ASN A 3 -10.52 -74.98 73.06
N TYR A 4 -11.50 -74.48 72.29
CA TYR A 4 -12.21 -73.18 72.32
C TYR A 4 -11.50 -71.79 72.30
N LYS A 5 -11.85 -71.05 71.22
CA LYS A 5 -12.46 -69.68 71.13
C LYS A 5 -12.02 -68.54 72.07
N LYS A 6 -11.59 -67.42 71.46
CA LYS A 6 -12.12 -66.02 71.58
C LYS A 6 -11.31 -65.15 70.61
N LEU A 7 -11.83 -64.58 69.51
CA LEU A 7 -12.87 -63.56 69.28
C LEU A 7 -12.40 -62.10 69.52
N PHE A 8 -12.19 -61.39 68.39
CA PHE A 8 -12.18 -59.93 68.14
C PHE A 8 -11.08 -59.06 68.80
N LEU A 9 -10.66 -57.89 68.29
CA LEU A 9 -11.19 -56.96 67.29
C LEU A 9 -10.01 -56.15 66.69
N PHE A 10 -10.21 -55.71 65.45
CA PHE A 10 -9.39 -54.84 64.59
C PHE A 10 -8.66 -53.64 65.24
N THR A 11 -7.43 -53.39 64.76
CA THR A 11 -6.90 -52.02 64.58
C THR A 11 -6.12 -51.93 63.26
N THR A 12 -6.59 -51.06 62.37
CA THR A 12 -6.05 -50.82 61.03
C THR A 12 -4.83 -49.88 61.12
N CYS A 13 -3.67 -50.30 60.60
CA CYS A 13 -2.54 -49.40 60.34
C CYS A 13 -2.54 -49.01 58.86
N LEU A 14 -2.68 -47.71 58.58
CA LEU A 14 -2.41 -47.10 57.28
C LEU A 14 -0.90 -47.14 57.00
N LEU A 15 -0.51 -47.65 55.83
CA LEU A 15 0.78 -47.32 55.21
C LEU A 15 0.51 -46.64 53.87
N VAL A 16 1.05 -45.43 53.73
CA VAL A 16 0.96 -44.57 52.55
C VAL A 16 1.90 -45.10 51.48
N GLY A 17 1.35 -45.47 50.32
CA GLY A 17 2.10 -45.72 49.10
C GLY A 17 1.78 -44.64 48.07
N PHE A 18 2.79 -43.84 47.70
CA PHE A 18 2.72 -42.87 46.62
C PHE A 18 2.51 -43.58 45.28
N LEU A 19 1.40 -43.31 44.60
CA LEU A 19 1.22 -43.62 43.18
C LEU A 19 1.27 -42.30 42.41
N VAL A 20 2.36 -42.07 41.68
CA VAL A 20 2.48 -40.96 40.73
C VAL A 20 1.61 -41.27 39.52
N MET A 21 0.41 -40.69 39.46
CA MET A 21 -0.33 -40.58 38.21
C MET A 21 0.18 -39.34 37.47
N THR A 22 0.91 -39.56 36.39
CA THR A 22 1.17 -38.54 35.39
C THR A 22 -0.15 -38.18 34.71
N CYS A 23 -0.73 -37.05 35.09
CA CYS A 23 -1.82 -36.44 34.36
C CYS A 23 -1.23 -35.98 33.01
N LYS A 24 -1.58 -36.65 31.91
CA LYS A 24 -1.38 -36.09 30.57
C LYS A 24 -2.09 -34.73 30.57
N SER A 25 -1.33 -33.65 30.42
CA SER A 25 -1.90 -32.36 30.06
C SER A 25 -2.69 -32.56 28.79
N SER A 26 -4.00 -32.30 28.85
CA SER A 26 -4.81 -32.14 27.66
C SER A 26 -4.14 -31.07 26.80
N ASP A 27 -3.66 -31.44 25.63
CA ASP A 27 -3.31 -30.48 24.58
C ASP A 27 -4.51 -29.55 24.43
N SER A 28 -4.36 -28.30 24.87
CA SER A 28 -5.23 -27.23 24.45
C SER A 28 -4.99 -27.11 22.95
N GLN A 29 -5.87 -27.73 22.14
CA GLN A 29 -5.96 -27.40 20.73
C GLN A 29 -6.22 -25.91 20.66
N GLU A 30 -5.19 -25.15 20.31
CA GLU A 30 -5.34 -23.75 19.94
C GLU A 30 -6.35 -23.75 18.80
N ILE A 31 -7.55 -23.22 19.07
CA ILE A 31 -8.59 -23.10 18.05
C ILE A 31 -7.99 -22.15 17.01
N GLU A 32 -7.57 -22.69 15.87
CA GLU A 32 -6.98 -21.94 14.79
C GLU A 32 -7.99 -20.86 14.37
N LYS A 33 -7.68 -19.59 14.66
CA LYS A 33 -8.58 -18.49 14.32
C LYS A 33 -8.84 -18.51 12.81
N PRO A 34 -10.10 -18.46 12.36
CA PRO A 34 -10.41 -18.42 10.95
C PRO A 34 -9.81 -17.16 10.33
N ALA A 35 -9.40 -17.25 9.06
CA ALA A 35 -8.86 -16.10 8.34
C ALA A 35 -9.93 -14.99 8.22
N LYS A 36 -9.56 -13.76 8.55
CA LYS A 36 -10.40 -12.58 8.39
C LYS A 36 -10.57 -12.27 6.91
N ASP A 37 -11.80 -12.14 6.45
CA ASP A 37 -12.09 -11.72 5.09
C ASP A 37 -11.75 -10.22 4.93
N LEU A 38 -10.94 -9.88 3.93
CA LEU A 38 -10.57 -8.50 3.61
C LEU A 38 -11.63 -7.78 2.76
N GLY A 39 -12.66 -8.49 2.30
CA GLY A 39 -13.86 -7.91 1.72
C GLY A 39 -13.89 -7.93 0.19
N GLU A 40 -14.53 -6.91 -0.38
CA GLU A 40 -14.78 -6.78 -1.81
C GLU A 40 -13.50 -6.52 -2.62
N GLY A 41 -13.62 -6.64 -3.94
CA GLY A 41 -12.51 -6.40 -4.86
C GLY A 41 -11.90 -5.01 -4.69
N ALA A 42 -10.62 -4.96 -4.37
CA ALA A 42 -9.83 -3.74 -4.28
C ALA A 42 -8.40 -4.02 -4.75
N ASN A 43 -7.66 -2.95 -5.06
CA ASN A 43 -6.24 -3.03 -5.42
C ASN A 43 -5.30 -2.78 -4.23
N CYS A 44 -5.85 -2.31 -3.11
CA CYS A 44 -5.16 -2.22 -1.82
C CYS A 44 -5.99 -2.88 -0.71
N TYR A 45 -5.33 -3.62 0.18
CA TYR A 45 -5.96 -4.16 1.39
C TYR A 45 -5.19 -3.70 2.63
N ILE A 46 -5.92 -3.13 3.60
CA ILE A 46 -5.38 -2.66 4.87
C ILE A 46 -5.37 -3.82 5.87
N ILE A 47 -4.22 -4.07 6.48
CA ILE A 47 -4.02 -5.09 7.50
C ILE A 47 -3.58 -4.41 8.81
N PRO A 48 -4.48 -4.27 9.80
CA PRO A 48 -4.19 -3.51 11.02
C PRO A 48 -3.45 -4.27 12.10
N GLU A 49 -3.50 -5.60 12.07
CA GLU A 49 -3.01 -6.44 13.15
C GLU A 49 -2.46 -7.76 12.62
N GLU A 50 -1.67 -8.43 13.43
CA GLU A 50 -1.22 -9.79 13.16
C GLU A 50 -2.42 -10.74 12.95
N GLY A 51 -2.23 -11.75 12.10
CA GLY A 51 -3.24 -12.77 11.91
C GLY A 51 -3.37 -13.28 10.49
N LYS A 52 -4.36 -14.15 10.30
CA LYS A 52 -4.69 -14.76 9.01
C LYS A 52 -5.76 -13.94 8.32
N TYR A 53 -5.57 -13.71 7.03
CA TYR A 53 -6.47 -12.94 6.20
C TYR A 53 -6.70 -13.65 4.87
N SER A 54 -7.83 -13.37 4.23
CA SER A 54 -8.09 -13.84 2.87
C SER A 54 -8.99 -12.91 2.09
N PHE A 55 -8.97 -13.00 0.76
CA PHE A 55 -9.95 -12.34 -0.11
C PHE A 55 -10.17 -13.14 -1.39
N VAL A 56 -11.29 -12.89 -2.07
CA VAL A 56 -11.52 -13.39 -3.43
C VAL A 56 -10.83 -12.43 -4.41
N PRO A 57 -9.97 -12.90 -5.32
CA PRO A 57 -9.28 -12.03 -6.28
C PRO A 57 -10.28 -11.51 -7.33
N LEU A 58 -10.91 -10.38 -7.01
CA LEU A 58 -11.83 -9.66 -7.87
C LEU A 58 -11.25 -8.29 -8.22
N HIS A 59 -11.58 -7.82 -9.42
CA HIS A 59 -11.53 -6.40 -9.76
C HIS A 59 -12.52 -5.61 -8.89
N VAL A 60 -12.36 -4.28 -8.84
CA VAL A 60 -13.27 -3.37 -8.14
C VAL A 60 -14.72 -3.53 -8.64
N SER A 61 -14.91 -3.77 -9.94
CA SER A 61 -16.22 -4.04 -10.55
C SER A 61 -16.85 -5.38 -10.14
N GLY A 62 -16.18 -6.19 -9.31
CA GLY A 62 -16.63 -7.52 -8.90
C GLY A 62 -16.34 -8.63 -9.93
N LYS A 63 -15.72 -8.29 -11.07
CA LYS A 63 -15.28 -9.29 -12.05
C LYS A 63 -14.11 -10.11 -11.50
N PRO A 64 -14.03 -11.42 -11.77
CA PRO A 64 -12.90 -12.23 -11.34
C PRO A 64 -11.60 -11.81 -12.04
N ILE A 65 -10.48 -11.83 -11.32
CA ILE A 65 -9.16 -11.81 -11.96
C ILE A 65 -8.99 -13.15 -12.70
N GLU A 66 -8.79 -13.08 -14.01
CA GLU A 66 -8.68 -14.28 -14.84
C GLU A 66 -7.32 -14.98 -14.70
N ASN A 67 -7.31 -16.29 -15.00
CA ASN A 67 -6.10 -17.10 -15.13
C ASN A 67 -5.20 -17.19 -13.89
N VAL A 68 -5.70 -16.88 -12.69
CA VAL A 68 -4.92 -17.02 -11.44
C VAL A 68 -4.61 -18.50 -11.15
N ARG A 69 -3.32 -18.85 -11.15
CA ARG A 69 -2.81 -20.17 -10.76
C ARG A 69 -2.07 -20.15 -9.44
N LYS A 70 -1.44 -19.02 -9.12
CA LYS A 70 -0.65 -18.85 -7.92
C LYS A 70 -0.70 -17.38 -7.48
N VAL A 71 -0.59 -17.15 -6.18
CA VAL A 71 -0.25 -15.83 -5.63
C VAL A 71 1.00 -15.92 -4.77
N ASP A 72 1.83 -14.90 -4.82
CA ASP A 72 3.05 -14.77 -4.00
C ASP A 72 3.43 -13.30 -3.86
N TRP A 73 4.31 -12.97 -2.91
CA TRP A 73 4.85 -11.63 -2.79
C TRP A 73 5.95 -11.37 -3.83
N ILE A 74 6.02 -10.13 -4.31
CA ILE A 74 7.01 -9.72 -5.33
C ILE A 74 7.99 -8.69 -4.81
N TRP A 75 7.56 -7.79 -3.92
CA TRP A 75 8.46 -6.90 -3.20
C TRP A 75 7.83 -6.39 -1.89
N SER A 76 8.67 -5.95 -0.95
CA SER A 76 8.23 -5.32 0.30
C SER A 76 9.16 -4.17 0.70
N THR A 77 8.67 -3.24 1.52
CA THR A 77 9.54 -2.35 2.29
C THR A 77 10.31 -3.16 3.34
N LYS A 78 11.51 -2.68 3.68
CA LYS A 78 12.28 -3.22 4.80
C LYS A 78 11.62 -2.85 6.13
N VAL A 79 11.69 -3.78 7.09
CA VAL A 79 11.35 -3.54 8.50
C VAL A 79 12.65 -3.53 9.28
N ASN A 80 12.90 -2.47 10.05
CA ASN A 80 14.13 -2.30 10.84
C ASN A 80 15.42 -2.57 10.02
N GLU A 81 15.45 -2.10 8.77
CA GLU A 81 16.55 -2.26 7.81
C GLU A 81 16.90 -3.72 7.44
N SER A 82 16.07 -4.70 7.81
CA SER A 82 16.28 -6.10 7.49
C SER A 82 16.39 -6.34 5.98
N ASN A 83 17.21 -7.32 5.57
CA ASN A 83 17.26 -7.81 4.19
C ASN A 83 16.29 -8.97 3.94
N GLU A 84 15.52 -9.38 4.95
CA GLU A 84 14.45 -10.36 4.83
C GLU A 84 13.08 -9.66 4.87
N GLN A 85 12.14 -10.20 4.10
CA GLN A 85 10.75 -9.78 4.18
C GLN A 85 10.22 -10.17 5.57
N LYS A 86 9.64 -9.20 6.31
CA LYS A 86 9.12 -9.42 7.68
C LYS A 86 7.63 -9.12 7.86
N LEU A 87 6.90 -8.71 6.82
CA LEU A 87 5.48 -8.32 6.94
C LEU A 87 4.52 -9.51 6.84
N LEU A 88 4.89 -10.57 6.11
CA LEU A 88 4.02 -11.73 5.85
C LEU A 88 4.81 -13.04 6.01
N THR A 89 4.22 -14.06 6.62
CA THR A 89 4.85 -15.39 6.76
C THR A 89 4.29 -16.43 5.80
N ASN A 90 3.10 -16.20 5.27
CA ASN A 90 2.47 -17.05 4.26
C ASN A 90 1.74 -16.19 3.24
N VAL A 91 1.84 -16.57 1.96
CA VAL A 91 1.05 -16.05 0.84
C VAL A 91 0.74 -17.24 -0.06
N SER A 92 -0.53 -17.55 -0.26
CA SER A 92 -0.97 -18.65 -1.10
C SER A 92 -2.26 -18.33 -1.84
N TYR A 93 -2.58 -19.17 -2.83
CA TYR A 93 -3.85 -19.14 -3.54
C TYR A 93 -4.50 -20.51 -3.44
N GLU A 94 -5.58 -20.61 -2.67
CA GLU A 94 -6.21 -21.86 -2.27
C GLU A 94 -7.73 -21.72 -2.34
N ASN A 95 -8.41 -22.71 -2.93
CA ASN A 95 -9.87 -22.75 -3.03
C ASN A 95 -10.49 -21.45 -3.60
N GLY A 96 -9.83 -20.84 -4.58
CA GLY A 96 -10.31 -19.60 -5.22
C GLY A 96 -10.08 -18.33 -4.40
N ARG A 97 -9.30 -18.39 -3.32
CA ARG A 97 -9.00 -17.25 -2.45
C ARG A 97 -7.50 -17.02 -2.34
N VAL A 98 -7.12 -15.75 -2.21
CA VAL A 98 -5.79 -15.38 -1.77
C VAL A 98 -5.77 -15.48 -0.25
N CYS A 99 -4.79 -16.19 0.30
CA CYS A 99 -4.62 -16.40 1.73
C CYS A 99 -3.27 -15.83 2.16
N LEU A 100 -3.25 -15.12 3.30
CA LEU A 100 -2.04 -14.49 3.81
C LEU A 100 -1.99 -14.43 5.33
N THR A 101 -0.79 -14.52 5.89
CA THR A 101 -0.55 -14.43 7.35
C THR A 101 0.35 -13.23 7.63
N ALA A 102 -0.21 -12.21 8.27
CA ALA A 102 0.51 -11.00 8.66
C ALA A 102 1.16 -11.12 10.03
N THR A 103 2.34 -10.53 10.18
CA THR A 103 3.17 -10.58 11.39
C THR A 103 2.85 -9.50 12.42
N GLY A 104 2.03 -8.50 12.05
CA GLY A 104 1.79 -7.31 12.86
C GLY A 104 2.81 -6.18 12.64
N GLU A 105 3.89 -6.44 11.90
CA GLU A 105 4.84 -5.40 11.50
C GLU A 105 4.22 -4.40 10.52
N LYS A 106 4.60 -3.14 10.63
CA LYS A 106 4.11 -2.08 9.75
C LYS A 106 4.96 -1.94 8.48
N GLY A 107 4.31 -1.73 7.35
CA GLY A 107 4.98 -1.50 6.07
C GLY A 107 4.11 -1.80 4.87
N ASN A 108 4.75 -1.89 3.71
CA ASN A 108 4.10 -2.15 2.44
C ASN A 108 4.66 -3.41 1.79
N ILE A 109 3.77 -4.24 1.27
CA ILE A 109 4.13 -5.42 0.48
C ILE A 109 3.21 -5.52 -0.73
N VAL A 110 3.78 -5.80 -1.88
CA VAL A 110 3.01 -6.09 -3.09
C VAL A 110 3.04 -7.59 -3.34
N ILE A 111 1.86 -8.14 -3.55
CA ILE A 111 1.65 -9.52 -3.98
C ILE A 111 1.14 -9.54 -5.41
N ALA A 112 1.44 -10.61 -6.13
CA ALA A 112 1.07 -10.78 -7.54
C ALA A 112 0.36 -12.11 -7.75
N ALA A 113 -0.67 -12.10 -8.60
CA ALA A 113 -1.23 -13.29 -9.20
C ALA A 113 -0.42 -13.68 -10.45
N PHE A 114 -0.13 -14.97 -10.57
CA PHE A 114 0.60 -15.57 -11.68
C PHE A 114 -0.29 -16.55 -12.43
N ASP A 115 -0.17 -16.57 -13.76
CA ASP A 115 -0.78 -17.57 -14.61
C ASP A 115 0.01 -18.90 -14.65
N GLU A 116 -0.42 -19.82 -15.50
CA GLU A 116 0.22 -21.13 -15.68
C GLU A 116 1.64 -21.07 -16.27
N ASN A 117 1.97 -19.96 -16.94
CA ASN A 117 3.28 -19.71 -17.53
C ASN A 117 4.19 -18.90 -16.60
N GLY A 118 3.70 -18.54 -15.40
CA GLY A 118 4.43 -17.70 -14.46
C GLY A 118 4.43 -16.22 -14.82
N LYS A 119 3.56 -15.76 -15.73
CA LYS A 119 3.36 -14.34 -16.02
C LYS A 119 2.49 -13.72 -14.95
N ILE A 120 2.84 -12.52 -14.48
CA ILE A 120 2.00 -11.74 -13.58
C ILE A 120 0.76 -11.24 -14.34
N VAL A 121 -0.43 -11.55 -13.82
CA VAL A 121 -1.73 -11.16 -14.40
C VAL A 121 -2.47 -10.10 -13.59
N TRP A 122 -2.12 -9.93 -12.31
CA TRP A 122 -2.62 -8.86 -11.46
C TRP A 122 -1.70 -8.65 -10.26
N VAL A 123 -1.78 -7.47 -9.64
CA VAL A 123 -1.05 -7.16 -8.41
C VAL A 123 -1.96 -6.50 -7.38
N TRP A 124 -1.65 -6.71 -6.10
CA TRP A 124 -2.32 -6.07 -4.98
C TRP A 124 -1.30 -5.46 -4.03
N HIS A 125 -1.58 -4.26 -3.56
CA HIS A 125 -0.87 -3.64 -2.45
C HIS A 125 -1.47 -4.10 -1.12
N ILE A 126 -0.66 -4.71 -0.28
CA ILE A 126 -1.02 -5.04 1.10
C ILE A 126 -0.36 -4.00 2.00
N TRP A 127 -1.19 -3.20 2.67
CA TRP A 127 -0.79 -2.10 3.51
C TRP A 127 -0.91 -2.51 4.98
N CYS A 128 0.22 -2.93 5.57
CA CYS A 128 0.29 -3.32 6.96
C CYS A 128 0.42 -2.05 7.82
N THR A 129 -0.70 -1.55 8.34
CA THR A 129 -0.78 -0.33 9.14
C THR A 129 -2.07 -0.33 9.96
N ASP A 130 -2.08 0.40 11.08
CA ASP A 130 -3.33 0.71 11.77
C ASP A 130 -4.36 1.30 10.80
N THR A 131 -5.65 0.98 11.01
CA THR A 131 -6.71 1.48 10.15
C THR A 131 -6.62 3.01 10.05
N PRO A 132 -6.41 3.58 8.84
CA PRO A 132 -6.35 5.02 8.66
C PRO A 132 -7.60 5.68 9.22
N LYS A 133 -7.42 6.74 10.00
CA LYS A 133 -8.54 7.57 10.42
C LYS A 133 -8.97 8.45 9.26
N THR A 134 -10.10 9.14 9.42
CA THR A 134 -10.59 10.10 8.44
C THR A 134 -10.59 11.52 8.98
N MET A 135 -10.29 12.49 8.12
CA MET A 135 -10.43 13.92 8.37
C MET A 135 -11.52 14.51 7.47
N LYS A 136 -12.52 15.14 8.08
CA LYS A 136 -13.55 15.91 7.37
C LYS A 136 -13.05 17.34 7.09
N TYR A 137 -13.27 17.80 5.86
CA TYR A 137 -12.94 19.14 5.39
C TYR A 137 -14.21 20.00 5.33
N GLU A 138 -14.04 21.32 5.28
CA GLU A 138 -15.16 22.27 5.31
C GLU A 138 -16.15 22.08 4.15
N ASN A 139 -15.65 21.73 2.95
CA ASN A 139 -16.46 21.39 1.78
C ASN A 139 -17.18 20.03 1.88
N GLY A 140 -17.04 19.31 3.00
CA GLY A 140 -17.68 18.03 3.25
C GLY A 140 -16.88 16.81 2.77
N ALA A 141 -15.78 16.99 2.03
CA ALA A 141 -14.91 15.89 1.66
C ALA A 141 -14.29 15.23 2.90
N VAL A 142 -14.13 13.91 2.86
CA VAL A 142 -13.60 13.11 3.98
C VAL A 142 -12.37 12.36 3.49
N PHE A 143 -11.18 12.85 3.83
CA PHE A 143 -9.91 12.27 3.43
C PHE A 143 -9.42 11.25 4.45
N MET A 144 -8.61 10.29 4.02
CA MET A 144 -7.75 9.54 4.94
C MET A 144 -6.79 10.49 5.68
N ASP A 145 -6.43 10.14 6.90
CA ASP A 145 -5.50 10.89 7.76
C ASP A 145 -4.04 10.82 7.29
N ARG A 146 -3.71 10.02 6.27
CA ARG A 146 -2.36 9.85 5.73
C ARG A 146 -2.36 9.48 4.25
N TYR A 147 -1.20 9.53 3.61
CA TYR A 147 -1.02 9.06 2.23
C TYR A 147 -1.14 7.53 2.14
N LEU A 148 -1.59 7.04 0.99
CA LEU A 148 -1.65 5.62 0.70
C LEU A 148 -0.25 5.00 0.80
N GLY A 149 -0.10 4.01 1.68
CA GLY A 149 1.17 3.36 1.99
C GLY A 149 1.97 3.98 3.13
N ALA A 150 1.56 5.12 3.71
CA ALA A 150 2.20 5.67 4.91
C ALA A 150 1.85 4.83 6.15
N VAL A 151 2.76 4.69 7.11
CA VAL A 151 2.52 3.87 8.32
C VAL A 151 2.22 4.70 9.57
N SER A 152 2.18 6.03 9.40
CA SER A 152 1.75 7.01 10.40
C SER A 152 1.07 8.22 9.75
N ALA A 153 0.21 8.89 10.52
CA ALA A 153 -0.35 10.21 10.22
C ALA A 153 0.29 11.33 11.07
N GLU A 154 1.10 10.96 12.06
CA GLU A 154 1.62 11.89 13.05
C GLU A 154 2.88 12.58 12.53
N GLN A 155 2.88 13.92 12.50
CA GLN A 155 4.02 14.72 12.02
C GLN A 155 5.35 14.29 12.66
N ALA A 156 5.33 13.96 13.95
CA ALA A 156 6.51 13.59 14.72
C ALA A 156 7.20 12.30 14.21
N ASP A 157 6.50 11.46 13.45
CA ASP A 157 7.02 10.19 12.95
C ASP A 157 7.81 10.33 11.63
N GLY A 158 7.96 11.56 11.12
CA GLY A 158 8.85 11.89 10.00
C GLY A 158 8.57 11.05 8.75
N LYS A 159 9.57 10.31 8.27
CA LYS A 159 9.49 9.48 7.06
C LYS A 159 8.39 8.40 7.10
N ALA A 160 7.92 8.01 8.28
CA ALA A 160 6.78 7.10 8.41
C ALA A 160 5.45 7.69 7.89
N THR A 161 5.39 9.01 7.76
CA THR A 161 4.23 9.72 7.18
C THR A 161 4.26 9.76 5.65
N TRP A 162 5.34 9.28 5.02
CA TRP A 162 5.48 9.25 3.56
C TRP A 162 4.82 8.00 2.99
N GLY A 163 4.13 8.16 1.86
CA GLY A 163 3.42 7.08 1.18
C GLY A 163 4.25 6.40 0.10
N LEU A 164 3.61 5.49 -0.63
CA LEU A 164 4.12 5.03 -1.92
C LEU A 164 3.69 6.00 -3.03
N VAL A 165 4.18 5.79 -4.25
CA VAL A 165 3.88 6.65 -5.41
C VAL A 165 3.38 5.84 -6.60
N TRP A 166 2.47 6.39 -7.39
CA TRP A 166 1.85 5.71 -8.54
C TRP A 166 1.95 6.56 -9.79
N GLN A 167 2.25 5.93 -10.93
CA GLN A 167 1.99 6.55 -12.23
C GLN A 167 0.48 6.61 -12.46
N TRP A 168 -0.01 7.71 -13.03
CA TRP A 168 -1.45 7.95 -13.12
C TRP A 168 -2.15 6.87 -13.95
N GLY A 169 -3.12 6.18 -13.36
CA GLY A 169 -3.86 5.09 -13.98
C GLY A 169 -3.31 3.68 -13.74
N ARG A 170 -2.20 3.51 -12.98
CA ARG A 170 -1.68 2.18 -12.62
C ARG A 170 -2.18 1.73 -11.24
N ILE A 171 -2.41 0.43 -11.09
CA ILE A 171 -2.65 -0.20 -9.78
C ILE A 171 -1.36 -0.36 -8.96
N THR A 172 -0.21 -0.37 -9.64
CA THR A 172 1.06 -0.76 -9.04
C THR A 172 1.80 0.42 -8.41
N PRO A 173 2.17 0.33 -7.11
CA PRO A 173 3.00 1.33 -6.48
C PRO A 173 4.49 1.18 -6.81
N PHE A 174 5.19 2.30 -6.71
CA PHE A 174 6.63 2.40 -6.59
C PHE A 174 7.01 2.94 -5.21
N PHE A 175 8.20 2.57 -4.75
CA PHE A 175 8.80 3.19 -3.59
C PHE A 175 9.64 4.39 -4.04
N ALA A 176 9.36 5.60 -3.55
CA ALA A 176 10.09 6.81 -3.96
C ALA A 176 11.50 6.88 -3.33
N GLY A 177 11.62 6.59 -2.04
CA GLY A 177 12.87 6.72 -1.32
C GLY A 177 12.74 7.57 -0.07
N TYR A 178 13.86 7.72 0.63
CA TYR A 178 13.93 8.53 1.85
C TYR A 178 14.95 9.64 1.77
N ASP A 179 15.93 9.53 0.88
CA ASP A 179 17.01 10.48 0.72
C ASP A 179 17.13 10.97 -0.74
N ASP A 180 17.58 12.21 -0.90
CA ASP A 180 17.76 12.88 -2.19
C ASP A 180 19.09 12.48 -2.84
N THR A 181 19.08 11.31 -3.49
CA THR A 181 20.27 10.68 -4.07
C THR A 181 20.18 10.42 -5.57
N GLU A 182 19.05 10.70 -6.21
CA GLU A 182 18.79 10.31 -7.61
C GLU A 182 18.88 11.52 -8.59
N TRP A 183 20.00 12.23 -8.61
CA TRP A 183 20.18 13.47 -9.43
C TRP A 183 20.42 13.23 -10.94
N ASP A 184 20.66 11.99 -11.35
CA ASP A 184 20.86 11.58 -12.74
C ASP A 184 20.13 10.26 -12.98
N VAL A 185 19.69 10.01 -14.21
CA VAL A 185 18.95 8.80 -14.60
C VAL A 185 19.69 7.50 -14.25
N ALA A 186 21.02 7.50 -14.22
CA ALA A 186 21.82 6.35 -13.80
C ALA A 186 21.62 5.99 -12.32
N ASN A 187 21.18 6.95 -11.50
CA ASN A 187 20.90 6.76 -10.07
C ASN A 187 19.43 6.41 -9.80
N ALA A 188 18.56 6.44 -10.81
CA ALA A 188 17.13 6.15 -10.63
C ALA A 188 16.93 4.80 -9.92
N PHE A 189 16.02 4.80 -8.94
CA PHE A 189 15.69 3.65 -8.08
C PHE A 189 16.78 3.20 -7.10
N THR A 190 17.86 3.95 -6.90
CA THR A 190 18.86 3.66 -5.85
C THR A 190 18.21 3.52 -4.48
N GLU A 191 17.29 4.43 -4.12
CA GLU A 191 16.62 4.38 -2.83
C GLU A 191 15.61 3.24 -2.76
N ALA A 192 14.92 2.93 -3.86
CA ALA A 192 14.03 1.77 -3.92
C ALA A 192 14.81 0.47 -3.68
N ARG A 193 15.98 0.30 -4.30
CA ARG A 193 16.84 -0.88 -4.06
C ARG A 193 17.37 -0.95 -2.63
N LYS A 194 17.65 0.19 -2.00
CA LYS A 194 18.16 0.25 -0.63
C LYS A 194 17.11 -0.14 0.40
N TRP A 195 15.88 0.35 0.24
CA TRP A 195 14.82 0.30 1.26
C TRP A 195 13.71 -0.71 1.00
N THR A 196 13.78 -1.44 -0.12
CA THR A 196 12.87 -2.53 -0.41
C THR A 196 13.62 -3.83 -0.62
N ILE A 197 12.88 -4.92 -0.58
CA ILE A 197 13.35 -6.27 -0.87
C ILE A 197 12.50 -6.78 -2.02
N LEU A 198 13.15 -7.22 -3.10
CA LEU A 198 12.50 -7.93 -4.20
C LEU A 198 12.57 -9.42 -3.92
N ASN A 199 11.49 -10.16 -4.22
CA ASN A 199 11.48 -11.60 -4.03
C ASN A 199 12.49 -12.24 -5.01
N PRO A 200 13.55 -12.90 -4.50
CA PRO A 200 14.61 -13.44 -5.35
C PRO A 200 14.12 -14.54 -6.31
N LYS A 201 12.94 -15.12 -6.06
CA LYS A 201 12.33 -16.13 -6.92
C LYS A 201 11.94 -15.62 -8.31
N TYR A 202 11.59 -14.34 -8.44
CA TYR A 202 10.99 -13.80 -9.66
C TYR A 202 11.93 -12.95 -10.51
N ASN A 203 13.19 -12.79 -10.09
CA ASN A 203 14.21 -12.01 -10.80
C ASN A 203 13.71 -10.62 -11.24
N LEU A 204 12.88 -10.00 -10.41
CA LEU A 204 12.39 -8.64 -10.63
C LEU A 204 13.50 -7.65 -10.27
N GLU A 205 13.43 -6.50 -10.91
CA GLU A 205 14.32 -5.38 -10.63
C GLU A 205 13.49 -4.09 -10.65
N TRP A 206 13.82 -3.16 -9.75
CA TRP A 206 13.44 -1.78 -9.98
C TRP A 206 14.14 -1.30 -11.23
N LYS A 207 13.44 -0.67 -12.16
CA LYS A 207 14.09 0.00 -13.29
C LYS A 207 13.15 0.98 -13.94
N PHE A 208 13.75 1.82 -14.76
CA PHE A 208 13.08 2.71 -15.68
C PHE A 208 13.27 2.19 -17.11
N ASP A 209 12.23 2.27 -17.94
CA ASP A 209 12.27 1.92 -19.36
C ASP A 209 11.58 2.99 -20.20
N ALA A 210 12.31 3.49 -21.21
CA ALA A 210 11.95 4.67 -21.99
C ALA A 210 11.05 4.33 -23.19
N HIS A 211 9.94 3.64 -22.93
CA HIS A 211 8.84 3.47 -23.87
C HIS A 211 7.51 3.33 -23.13
N SER A 212 6.40 3.57 -23.84
CA SER A 212 5.04 3.33 -23.35
C SER A 212 4.58 1.90 -23.65
N VAL A 213 3.79 1.31 -22.77
CA VAL A 213 3.34 -0.10 -22.85
C VAL A 213 1.83 -0.23 -22.77
N SER A 214 1.33 -1.45 -22.99
CA SER A 214 -0.08 -1.80 -22.70
C SER A 214 -0.34 -1.90 -21.19
N ILE A 215 -1.61 -1.91 -20.78
CA ILE A 215 -1.98 -2.12 -19.36
C ILE A 215 -1.53 -3.51 -18.91
N GLU A 216 -1.73 -4.52 -19.74
CA GLU A 216 -1.39 -5.91 -19.45
C GLU A 216 0.12 -6.09 -19.25
N GLU A 217 0.93 -5.38 -20.03
CA GLU A 217 2.38 -5.37 -19.89
C GLU A 217 2.84 -4.61 -18.64
N ALA A 218 2.22 -3.44 -18.36
CA ALA A 218 2.49 -2.70 -17.14
C ALA A 218 2.13 -3.49 -15.86
N ILE A 219 1.08 -4.30 -15.89
CA ILE A 219 0.72 -5.22 -14.81
C ILE A 219 1.72 -6.37 -14.71
N ALA A 220 2.14 -6.92 -15.86
CA ALA A 220 3.11 -8.00 -15.90
C ALA A 220 4.52 -7.58 -15.44
N GLN A 221 4.84 -6.28 -15.52
CA GLN A 221 6.11 -5.69 -15.11
C GLN A 221 5.93 -4.61 -14.03
N PRO A 222 5.54 -5.02 -12.80
CA PRO A 222 5.10 -4.08 -11.76
C PRO A 222 6.24 -3.19 -11.23
N THR A 223 7.49 -3.62 -11.34
CA THR A 223 8.66 -2.86 -10.82
C THR A 223 9.34 -2.02 -11.90
N VAL A 224 8.76 -1.97 -13.11
CA VAL A 224 9.27 -1.19 -14.23
C VAL A 224 8.46 0.09 -14.37
N PHE A 225 9.16 1.22 -14.33
CA PHE A 225 8.61 2.54 -14.58
C PHE A 225 8.72 2.85 -16.07
N PHE A 226 7.59 3.01 -16.73
CA PHE A 226 7.50 3.21 -18.17
C PHE A 226 7.27 4.68 -18.52
N TYR A 227 7.84 5.12 -19.62
CA TYR A 227 7.64 6.49 -20.12
C TYR A 227 8.00 6.61 -21.59
N ASP A 228 7.16 7.27 -22.36
CA ASP A 228 7.49 7.72 -23.71
C ASP A 228 7.79 9.23 -23.75
N LYS A 229 8.96 9.57 -24.31
CA LYS A 229 9.47 10.96 -24.40
C LYS A 229 8.58 11.90 -25.21
N LYS A 230 7.74 11.39 -26.10
CA LYS A 230 6.95 12.22 -27.02
C LYS A 230 5.58 12.53 -26.46
N THR A 231 4.93 11.52 -25.88
CA THR A 231 3.56 11.60 -25.34
C THR A 231 3.53 12.00 -23.88
N CYS A 232 4.67 11.87 -23.21
CA CYS A 232 4.84 11.97 -21.77
C CYS A 232 3.94 11.03 -20.95
N ASP A 233 3.67 9.86 -21.50
CA ASP A 233 2.77 8.86 -20.93
C ASP A 233 3.49 7.50 -20.81
N TRP A 234 3.03 6.68 -19.88
CA TRP A 234 3.50 5.32 -19.69
C TRP A 234 2.65 4.36 -20.51
N HIS A 235 1.41 4.75 -20.85
CA HIS A 235 0.46 3.91 -21.58
C HIS A 235 0.42 4.28 -23.07
N ASN A 236 0.58 3.29 -23.94
CA ASN A 236 0.60 3.49 -25.39
C ASN A 236 -0.78 3.81 -26.01
N ASN A 237 -1.87 3.48 -25.32
CA ASN A 237 -3.24 3.78 -25.72
C ASN A 237 -3.90 4.69 -24.69
N ILE A 238 -3.76 6.01 -24.86
CA ILE A 238 -4.25 7.00 -23.89
C ILE A 238 -5.68 6.68 -23.43
N ASP A 239 -5.84 6.50 -22.12
CA ASP A 239 -7.13 6.31 -21.47
C ASP A 239 -7.19 7.17 -20.20
N LEU A 240 -8.00 8.23 -20.25
CA LEU A 240 -8.21 9.17 -19.15
C LEU A 240 -9.29 8.70 -18.17
N LYS A 241 -9.76 7.46 -18.31
CA LYS A 241 -10.74 6.80 -17.43
C LYS A 241 -10.13 5.67 -16.62
N LEU A 242 -8.81 5.48 -16.67
CA LEU A 242 -8.13 4.50 -15.83
C LEU A 242 -8.38 4.81 -14.36
N TRP A 243 -8.33 6.07 -13.95
CA TRP A 243 -8.92 6.56 -12.70
C TRP A 243 -10.08 7.50 -13.02
N GLY A 244 -11.01 7.67 -12.08
CA GLY A 244 -12.18 8.51 -12.30
C GLY A 244 -12.90 8.89 -11.01
N SER A 245 -14.03 9.60 -11.17
CA SER A 245 -14.88 10.03 -10.04
C SER A 245 -15.64 8.87 -9.40
N VAL A 246 -15.82 7.79 -10.15
CA VAL A 246 -16.27 6.49 -9.65
C VAL A 246 -15.06 5.58 -9.66
N LYS A 247 -14.85 4.86 -8.55
CA LYS A 247 -13.75 3.93 -8.40
C LYS A 247 -13.74 2.89 -9.52
N THR A 248 -12.62 2.78 -10.22
CA THR A 248 -12.45 1.91 -11.38
C THR A 248 -11.69 0.63 -11.01
N ASP A 249 -11.61 -0.32 -11.94
CA ASP A 249 -10.78 -1.53 -11.78
C ASP A 249 -9.28 -1.22 -11.60
N TYR A 250 -8.83 -0.01 -11.95
CA TYR A 250 -7.42 0.41 -11.84
C TYR A 250 -7.15 1.42 -10.73
N ASP A 251 -8.17 1.80 -9.95
CA ASP A 251 -8.00 2.67 -8.78
C ASP A 251 -7.23 1.91 -7.68
N PRO A 252 -6.06 2.39 -7.21
CA PRO A 252 -5.21 1.71 -6.24
C PRO A 252 -5.74 1.78 -4.80
N SER A 253 -6.84 2.49 -4.55
CA SER A 253 -7.33 2.77 -3.20
C SER A 253 -7.89 1.51 -2.50
N PRO A 254 -7.84 1.45 -1.15
CA PRO A 254 -8.48 0.39 -0.38
C PRO A 254 -10.00 0.38 -0.54
N ALA A 255 -10.67 -0.73 -0.25
CA ALA A 255 -12.14 -0.79 -0.20
C ALA A 255 -12.72 0.29 0.73
N GLY A 256 -13.81 0.95 0.31
CA GLY A 256 -14.42 2.09 1.02
C GLY A 256 -13.75 3.45 0.78
N TYR A 257 -12.76 3.49 -0.11
CA TYR A 257 -12.05 4.71 -0.50
C TYR A 257 -11.78 4.76 -2.01
N HIS A 258 -11.64 5.97 -2.54
CA HIS A 258 -11.22 6.25 -3.91
C HIS A 258 -10.25 7.44 -4.00
N ILE A 259 -9.58 7.60 -5.14
CA ILE A 259 -8.74 8.77 -5.40
C ILE A 259 -9.63 10.01 -5.57
N PRO A 260 -9.37 11.13 -4.87
CA PRO A 260 -10.20 12.33 -4.96
C PRO A 260 -10.19 12.95 -6.35
N GLN A 261 -11.31 13.55 -6.73
CA GLN A 261 -11.38 14.52 -7.83
C GLN A 261 -10.85 15.88 -7.38
N THR A 262 -10.38 16.69 -8.32
CA THR A 262 -9.90 18.06 -8.05
C THR A 262 -10.94 18.96 -7.37
N SER A 263 -12.24 18.72 -7.58
CA SER A 263 -13.32 19.44 -6.89
C SER A 263 -13.34 19.22 -5.37
N GLN A 264 -12.76 18.12 -4.87
CA GLN A 264 -12.68 17.83 -3.44
C GLN A 264 -11.49 18.54 -2.77
N TRP A 265 -10.60 19.15 -3.54
CA TRP A 265 -9.38 19.80 -3.04
C TRP A 265 -9.51 21.29 -2.73
N GLU A 266 -10.68 21.91 -2.93
CA GLU A 266 -10.85 23.36 -2.74
C GLU A 266 -10.33 23.87 -1.38
N GLU A 267 -10.52 23.07 -0.33
CA GLU A 267 -10.09 23.39 1.03
C GLU A 267 -8.58 23.30 1.25
N LEU A 268 -7.83 22.63 0.38
CA LEU A 268 -6.38 22.51 0.49
C LEU A 268 -5.66 23.84 0.22
N LYS A 269 -6.35 24.86 -0.31
CA LYS A 269 -5.83 26.24 -0.36
C LYS A 269 -5.50 26.82 1.02
N ASN A 270 -6.08 26.24 2.07
CA ASN A 270 -5.94 26.66 3.47
C ASN A 270 -4.83 25.88 4.22
N LEU A 271 -4.01 25.09 3.50
CA LEU A 271 -2.85 24.43 4.11
C LEU A 271 -1.87 25.46 4.69
N VAL A 272 -1.43 25.22 5.93
CA VAL A 272 -0.45 26.06 6.63
C VAL A 272 0.91 25.34 6.64
N PRO A 273 1.92 25.85 5.93
CA PRO A 273 3.23 25.21 5.82
C PRO A 273 4.00 25.29 7.15
N LYS A 274 4.76 24.24 7.48
CA LYS A 274 5.70 24.29 8.61
C LYS A 274 6.98 25.02 8.21
N LYS A 275 7.60 25.71 9.17
CA LYS A 275 8.83 26.49 8.95
C LYS A 275 10.02 25.63 8.53
N ASP A 276 10.04 24.37 8.94
CA ASP A 276 11.09 23.39 8.61
C ASP A 276 10.87 22.72 7.25
N LEU A 277 9.82 23.11 6.52
CA LEU A 277 9.44 22.56 5.21
C LEU A 277 9.14 21.05 5.24
N SER A 278 8.86 20.49 6.42
CA SER A 278 8.52 19.06 6.58
C SER A 278 7.15 18.70 6.02
N GLY A 279 6.29 19.69 5.77
CA GLY A 279 4.92 19.52 5.31
C GLY A 279 4.04 20.71 5.68
N ALA A 280 2.73 20.50 5.61
CA ALA A 280 1.71 21.49 5.94
C ALA A 280 0.59 20.88 6.77
N THR A 281 -0.12 21.70 7.53
CA THR A 281 -1.33 21.27 8.27
C THR A 281 -2.58 21.91 7.71
N TYR A 282 -3.66 21.14 7.64
CA TYR A 282 -5.00 21.66 7.43
C TYR A 282 -5.78 21.51 8.74
N THR A 283 -6.58 22.52 9.10
CA THR A 283 -7.37 22.51 10.34
C THR A 283 -8.83 22.81 10.02
N PHE A 284 -9.73 21.98 10.57
CA PHE A 284 -11.17 22.23 10.51
C PHE A 284 -11.82 21.81 11.83
N GLY A 285 -12.48 22.77 12.49
CA GLY A 285 -12.95 22.60 13.86
C GLY A 285 -11.78 22.34 14.83
N ASN A 286 -11.88 21.26 15.61
CA ASN A 286 -10.83 20.83 16.54
C ASN A 286 -9.91 19.74 15.96
N ASN A 287 -10.02 19.43 14.67
CA ASN A 287 -9.23 18.38 14.03
C ASN A 287 -8.15 19.00 13.13
N GLU A 288 -6.99 18.36 13.10
CA GLU A 288 -5.86 18.71 12.23
C GLU A 288 -5.51 17.51 11.34
N ALA A 289 -5.16 17.77 10.08
CA ALA A 289 -4.58 16.79 9.18
C ALA A 289 -3.18 17.22 8.76
N TRP A 290 -2.21 16.32 8.94
CA TRP A 290 -0.84 16.47 8.49
C TRP A 290 -0.71 16.10 7.01
N TRP A 291 -0.04 16.94 6.23
CA TRP A 291 0.32 16.69 4.83
C TRP A 291 1.84 16.75 4.71
N ALA A 292 2.48 15.58 4.78
CA ALA A 292 3.92 15.50 4.70
C ALA A 292 4.43 16.00 3.34
N ALA A 293 5.57 16.70 3.38
CA ALA A 293 6.33 17.09 2.21
C ALA A 293 7.54 16.16 2.02
N SER A 294 8.04 16.09 0.78
CA SER A 294 9.10 15.17 0.33
C SER A 294 8.69 13.70 0.27
N GLY A 295 9.40 12.91 -0.55
CA GLY A 295 9.00 11.52 -0.85
C GLY A 295 7.75 11.44 -1.73
N GLY A 296 7.31 12.59 -2.25
CA GLY A 296 6.03 12.78 -2.93
C GLY A 296 5.98 12.31 -4.37
N GLY A 297 7.12 11.96 -4.98
CA GLY A 297 7.10 11.52 -6.36
C GLY A 297 8.38 10.95 -6.96
N ARG A 298 8.24 10.56 -8.22
CA ARG A 298 9.31 10.24 -9.16
C ARG A 298 9.10 11.00 -10.47
N GLU A 299 10.19 11.51 -11.02
CA GLU A 299 10.20 12.29 -12.25
C GLU A 299 9.75 11.46 -13.45
N PHE A 300 8.96 12.09 -14.31
CA PHE A 300 8.28 11.44 -15.42
C PHE A 300 9.24 10.89 -16.48
N ASP A 301 10.40 11.51 -16.70
CA ASP A 301 11.31 11.25 -17.82
C ASP A 301 12.60 10.50 -17.44
N SER A 302 12.90 10.42 -16.16
CA SER A 302 14.09 9.78 -15.60
C SER A 302 13.76 8.70 -14.58
N GLY A 303 12.56 8.71 -14.00
CA GLY A 303 12.18 7.84 -12.88
C GLY A 303 12.89 8.18 -11.58
N CYS A 304 13.74 9.22 -11.55
CA CYS A 304 14.45 9.68 -10.36
C CYS A 304 13.48 10.14 -9.28
N ASN A 305 13.81 9.88 -8.02
CA ASN A 305 13.00 10.33 -6.91
C ASN A 305 12.97 11.86 -6.78
N ILE A 306 11.84 12.37 -6.33
CA ILE A 306 11.65 13.78 -6.01
C ILE A 306 11.60 13.87 -4.48
N ILE A 307 12.78 14.08 -3.90
CA ILE A 307 13.00 14.25 -2.46
C ILE A 307 13.82 15.52 -2.29
N GLY A 308 13.48 16.35 -1.30
CA GLY A 308 14.15 17.64 -1.09
C GLY A 308 13.25 18.83 -1.39
N GLU A 309 13.68 20.01 -0.92
CA GLU A 309 12.99 21.32 -1.01
C GLU A 309 11.64 21.48 -0.30
N GLY A 310 11.05 20.39 0.21
CA GLY A 310 9.79 20.45 0.97
C GLY A 310 8.60 20.64 0.06
N ASP A 311 8.41 19.74 -0.90
CA ASP A 311 7.29 19.79 -1.84
C ASP A 311 6.23 18.72 -1.54
N ILE A 312 4.96 19.08 -1.72
CA ILE A 312 3.81 18.17 -1.67
C ILE A 312 3.33 17.93 -3.10
N PHE A 313 3.38 16.66 -3.53
CA PHE A 313 2.84 16.21 -4.81
C PHE A 313 1.83 15.09 -4.59
N VAL A 314 0.57 15.33 -4.96
CA VAL A 314 -0.52 14.36 -4.74
C VAL A 314 -1.37 14.26 -6.00
N TRP A 315 -1.69 13.04 -6.43
CA TRP A 315 -2.56 12.81 -7.57
C TRP A 315 -4.05 12.98 -7.24
N SER A 316 -4.79 13.51 -8.21
CA SER A 316 -6.25 13.36 -8.30
C SER A 316 -6.60 12.28 -9.32
N SER A 317 -7.86 11.85 -9.33
CA SER A 317 -8.45 11.05 -10.40
C SER A 317 -8.99 11.89 -11.57
N THR A 318 -8.77 13.21 -11.58
CA THR A 318 -9.19 14.08 -12.67
C THR A 318 -8.13 14.09 -13.78
N ALA A 319 -8.54 13.80 -15.01
CA ALA A 319 -7.72 13.89 -16.21
C ALA A 319 -8.55 14.40 -17.39
N GLU A 320 -7.93 15.18 -18.29
CA GLU A 320 -8.59 15.73 -19.47
C GLU A 320 -7.60 15.94 -20.63
N TYR A 321 -8.11 16.13 -21.83
CA TYR A 321 -7.32 16.63 -22.95
C TYR A 321 -7.27 18.16 -22.88
N VAL A 322 -6.06 18.73 -22.91
CA VAL A 322 -5.84 20.17 -22.85
C VAL A 322 -5.25 20.67 -24.17
N THR A 323 -5.78 21.79 -24.65
CA THR A 323 -5.16 22.58 -25.71
C THR A 323 -4.73 23.92 -25.12
N ASP A 324 -3.42 24.15 -25.09
CA ASP A 324 -2.79 25.39 -24.63
C ASP A 324 -1.78 25.89 -25.68
N PRO A 325 -2.14 26.90 -26.48
CA PRO A 325 -1.25 27.46 -27.49
C PRO A 325 0.04 28.09 -26.93
N PHE A 326 0.04 28.56 -25.68
CA PHE A 326 1.21 29.19 -25.06
C PHE A 326 2.22 28.13 -24.59
N ALA A 327 1.74 26.98 -24.14
CA ALA A 327 2.56 25.82 -23.78
C ALA A 327 2.88 24.91 -24.98
N GLY A 328 2.37 25.22 -26.18
CA GLY A 328 2.53 24.39 -27.38
C GLY A 328 1.77 23.06 -27.31
N MET A 329 0.75 22.96 -26.47
CA MET A 329 -0.06 21.75 -26.28
C MET A 329 -1.29 21.79 -27.20
N LYS A 330 -1.54 20.69 -27.90
CA LYS A 330 -2.75 20.48 -28.68
C LYS A 330 -3.30 19.10 -28.39
N ASP A 331 -4.52 19.05 -27.87
CA ASP A 331 -5.20 17.81 -27.46
C ASP A 331 -4.27 16.90 -26.63
N PHE A 332 -3.54 17.51 -25.69
CA PHE A 332 -2.53 16.83 -24.89
C PHE A 332 -3.17 16.19 -23.65
N PRO A 333 -2.97 14.89 -23.39
CA PRO A 333 -3.55 14.23 -22.23
C PRO A 333 -2.82 14.64 -20.94
N VAL A 334 -3.56 15.20 -19.98
CA VAL A 334 -3.00 15.53 -18.66
C VAL A 334 -3.81 14.89 -17.55
N ALA A 335 -3.13 14.57 -16.46
CA ALA A 335 -3.74 14.30 -15.18
C ALA A 335 -3.47 15.45 -14.22
N TYR A 336 -4.38 15.72 -13.29
CA TYR A 336 -4.21 16.81 -12.34
C TYR A 336 -3.61 16.35 -11.03
N ARG A 337 -2.63 17.11 -10.54
CA ARG A 337 -1.99 16.95 -9.24
C ARG A 337 -2.08 18.23 -8.42
N LEU A 338 -2.07 18.06 -7.11
CA LEU A 338 -1.70 19.09 -6.16
C LEU A 338 -0.19 19.29 -6.24
N ILE A 339 0.24 20.54 -6.33
CA ILE A 339 1.63 20.94 -6.10
C ILE A 339 1.62 21.98 -4.99
N TYR A 340 2.35 21.73 -3.91
CA TYR A 340 2.68 22.78 -2.95
C TYR A 340 4.19 22.80 -2.73
N GLN A 341 4.85 23.80 -3.31
CA GLN A 341 6.27 24.07 -3.05
C GLN A 341 6.38 24.97 -1.82
N LEU A 342 6.73 24.39 -0.67
CA LEU A 342 6.64 25.11 0.60
C LEU A 342 7.66 26.25 0.69
N LYS A 343 8.84 26.09 0.10
CA LYS A 343 9.92 27.10 0.10
C LYS A 343 9.53 28.39 -0.62
N SER A 344 8.89 28.29 -1.78
CA SER A 344 8.40 29.43 -2.57
C SER A 344 6.97 29.85 -2.18
N ASN A 345 6.33 29.10 -1.29
CA ASN A 345 4.92 29.19 -0.96
C ASN A 345 4.02 29.14 -2.23
N PHE A 346 4.41 28.32 -3.21
CA PHE A 346 3.68 28.17 -4.46
C PHE A 346 2.73 26.97 -4.37
N LEU A 347 1.44 27.26 -4.26
CA LEU A 347 0.37 26.27 -4.15
C LEU A 347 -0.52 26.29 -5.40
N TYR A 348 -0.69 25.12 -6.02
CA TYR A 348 -1.57 24.94 -7.16
C TYR A 348 -2.36 23.64 -7.03
N LEU A 349 -3.69 23.77 -6.91
CA LEU A 349 -4.58 22.63 -6.67
C LEU A 349 -4.85 21.80 -7.94
N LYS A 350 -4.84 22.43 -9.11
CA LYS A 350 -5.16 21.79 -10.41
C LYS A 350 -3.95 21.85 -11.35
N ALA A 351 -2.78 21.39 -10.90
CA ALA A 351 -1.57 21.45 -11.72
C ALA A 351 -1.59 20.36 -12.78
N MET A 352 -1.31 20.72 -14.03
CA MET A 352 -1.16 19.75 -15.11
C MET A 352 0.06 18.88 -14.84
N GLY A 353 -0.13 17.57 -14.89
CA GLY A 353 0.91 16.57 -14.74
C GLY A 353 0.89 15.59 -15.90
N ASN A 354 2.08 15.27 -16.39
CA ASN A 354 2.29 14.14 -17.29
C ASN A 354 1.88 12.85 -16.57
N ARG A 355 1.21 11.94 -17.26
CA ARG A 355 0.69 10.72 -16.63
C ARG A 355 1.79 9.75 -16.17
N SER A 356 3.00 9.88 -16.70
CA SER A 356 4.17 9.10 -16.28
C SER A 356 4.80 9.53 -14.97
N PHE A 357 4.55 10.73 -14.46
CA PHE A 357 4.99 11.06 -13.10
C PHE A 357 4.44 10.01 -12.14
N ALA A 358 5.24 9.56 -11.17
CA ALA A 358 4.67 8.86 -10.03
C ALA A 358 4.49 9.84 -8.88
N HIS A 359 3.30 9.91 -8.29
CA HIS A 359 3.04 10.73 -7.10
C HIS A 359 2.27 9.98 -6.03
N THR A 360 2.32 10.53 -4.81
CA THR A 360 1.53 10.02 -3.70
C THR A 360 0.04 10.21 -3.96
N ILE A 361 -0.76 9.44 -3.24
CA ILE A 361 -2.22 9.50 -3.28
C ILE A 361 -2.71 9.69 -1.84
N ARG A 362 -3.70 10.58 -1.65
CA ARG A 362 -4.48 10.65 -0.41
C ARG A 362 -5.95 10.41 -0.74
N CYS A 363 -6.42 9.20 -0.45
CA CYS A 363 -7.79 8.80 -0.79
C CYS A 363 -8.83 9.56 0.04
N VAL A 364 -10.04 9.61 -0.49
CA VAL A 364 -11.26 10.06 0.17
C VAL A 364 -12.19 8.87 0.40
N ALA A 365 -13.03 8.93 1.43
CA ALA A 365 -14.04 7.92 1.69
C ALA A 365 -15.15 7.93 0.62
N ASP A 366 -15.68 6.76 0.29
CA ASP A 366 -16.78 6.54 -0.67
C ASP A 366 -18.12 7.12 -0.20
#